data_AF-A0AAV5YDN2-F1
#
_entry.id   AF-A0AAV5YDN2-F1
#
_cell.length_a   1.000
_cell.length_b   1.000
_cell.length_c   1.000
_cell.angle_alpha   90.00
_cell.angle_beta   90.00
_cell.angle_gamma   90.00
#
_symmetry.space_group_name_H-M   'P 1'
#
loop_
_entity.id
_entity.type
_entity.pdbx_description
1 polymer ?
#
loop_
_entity_poly.entity_id
_entity_poly.type
_entity_poly.pdbx_seq_one_letter_code
_entity_poly.pdbx_strand_id
1 'polypeptide(L)'
;MLGLLVLVLLVPLGAGCATRASVRRVHTDLAVLRSELAELREAQSATTRELAREAAEHRALQVRGAELEASLRQAREEIGRLRARVEAAEAEAKAAKAPIAPAPPSPAAAPSPPASPPVSIAPPAGPQPPLVVPSPRPAPRPAPLPRPREAPGRTQSPEQTYAAALATFRAREHGQAVLDFLDFMAKYPGHPLVANAQYWIGEAYYVQRDYRQAMAEFQKVARIAPASAKAADAYLKIGLCQRNLRDEPQARQTWQRVVHDFPQSEAAEKARVFLRPEVGSARQ
;
A
#
# COMPACT_ATOMS: atom_id res chain seq x y z
N MET A 1 -94.40 -49.92 22.79
CA MET A 1 -94.34 -48.60 22.13
C MET A 1 -93.06 -47.93 22.59
N LEU A 2 -92.07 -47.88 21.71
CA LEU A 2 -90.64 -47.69 22.01
C LEU A 2 -90.33 -46.38 22.75
N GLY A 3 -89.48 -46.48 23.78
CA GLY A 3 -88.91 -45.36 24.50
C GLY A 3 -87.64 -44.83 23.85
N LEU A 4 -87.44 -43.52 24.06
CA LEU A 4 -86.20 -42.87 24.48
C LEU A 4 -84.92 -43.16 23.67
N LEU A 5 -84.42 -42.12 22.99
CA LEU A 5 -83.14 -41.44 23.26
C LEU A 5 -82.52 -40.94 21.93
N VAL A 6 -82.89 -39.72 21.56
CA VAL A 6 -82.17 -38.93 20.56
C VAL A 6 -80.84 -38.50 21.21
N LEU A 7 -79.76 -39.21 20.88
CA LEU A 7 -78.40 -38.76 21.19
C LEU A 7 -78.02 -37.66 20.18
N VAL A 8 -78.52 -36.44 20.40
CA VAL A 8 -77.93 -35.24 19.83
C VAL A 8 -76.55 -35.12 20.45
N LEU A 9 -75.54 -35.42 19.64
CA LEU A 9 -74.14 -35.20 19.95
C LEU A 9 -73.92 -33.67 19.94
N LEU A 10 -74.25 -33.06 21.08
CA LEU A 10 -74.08 -31.65 21.34
C LEU A 10 -72.58 -31.39 21.50
N VAL A 11 -71.93 -31.08 20.38
CA VAL A 11 -70.53 -30.61 20.36
C VAL A 11 -70.45 -29.37 21.26
N PRO A 12 -69.60 -29.37 22.31
CA PRO A 12 -69.65 -28.34 23.33
C PRO A 12 -69.10 -27.02 22.80
N LEU A 13 -69.86 -25.93 22.99
CA LEU A 13 -69.46 -24.53 22.79
C LEU A 13 -68.39 -24.06 23.81
N GLY A 14 -67.41 -24.91 24.16
CA GLY A 14 -66.32 -24.64 25.10
C GLY A 14 -64.96 -24.33 24.47
N ALA A 15 -64.81 -24.46 23.14
CA ALA A 15 -63.49 -24.32 22.48
C ALA A 15 -63.17 -22.90 21.97
N GLY A 16 -64.04 -21.92 22.18
CA GLY A 16 -63.91 -20.57 21.59
C GLY A 16 -62.77 -19.72 22.15
N CYS A 17 -62.42 -19.84 23.43
CA CYS A 17 -61.41 -19.01 24.07
C CYS A 17 -59.97 -19.46 23.76
N ALA A 18 -59.72 -20.77 23.77
CA ALA A 18 -58.41 -21.33 23.40
C ALA A 18 -58.07 -21.01 21.94
N THR A 19 -59.05 -21.14 21.04
CA THR A 19 -58.85 -20.88 19.61
C THR A 19 -58.65 -19.39 19.31
N ARG A 20 -59.40 -18.48 19.97
CA ARG A 20 -59.20 -17.03 19.81
C ARG A 20 -57.86 -16.54 20.36
N ALA A 21 -57.40 -17.11 21.48
CA ALA A 21 -56.08 -16.81 22.04
C ALA A 21 -54.96 -17.27 21.10
N SER A 22 -55.07 -18.47 20.53
CA SER A 22 -54.13 -18.98 19.52
C SER A 22 -54.12 -18.13 18.25
N VAL A 23 -55.29 -17.73 17.75
CA VAL A 23 -55.38 -16.85 16.57
C VAL A 23 -54.75 -15.49 16.84
N ARG A 24 -55.00 -14.88 18.01
CA ARG A 24 -54.33 -13.61 18.39
C ARG A 24 -52.82 -13.76 18.47
N ARG A 25 -52.32 -14.88 19.01
CA ARG A 25 -50.88 -15.17 19.08
C ARG A 25 -50.26 -15.30 17.68
N VAL A 26 -50.92 -16.01 16.76
CA VAL A 26 -50.46 -16.09 15.37
C VAL A 26 -50.46 -14.73 14.68
N HIS A 27 -51.44 -13.86 14.95
CA HIS A 27 -51.47 -12.51 14.39
C HIS A 27 -50.34 -11.63 14.93
N THR A 28 -50.02 -11.74 16.23
CA THR A 28 -48.88 -11.02 16.81
C THR A 28 -47.56 -11.55 16.26
N ASP A 29 -47.40 -12.86 16.14
CA ASP A 29 -46.18 -13.47 15.60
C ASP A 29 -45.98 -13.08 14.12
N LEU A 30 -47.06 -13.05 13.34
CA LEU A 30 -47.02 -12.61 11.94
C LEU A 30 -46.73 -11.12 11.78
N ALA A 31 -47.15 -10.29 12.75
CA ALA A 31 -46.78 -8.87 12.76
C ALA A 31 -45.28 -8.69 13.07
N VAL A 32 -44.76 -9.42 14.06
CA VAL A 32 -43.33 -9.40 14.42
C VAL A 32 -42.45 -9.88 13.26
N LEU A 33 -42.82 -11.00 12.63
CA LEU A 33 -42.07 -11.53 11.48
C LEU A 33 -42.09 -10.56 10.28
N ARG A 34 -43.17 -9.81 10.07
CA ARG A 34 -43.25 -8.80 9.02
C ARG A 34 -42.34 -7.60 9.31
N SER A 35 -42.26 -7.15 10.56
CA SER A 35 -41.32 -6.09 10.94
C SER A 35 -39.86 -6.55 10.81
N GLU A 36 -39.53 -7.76 11.28
CA GLU A 36 -38.17 -8.31 11.13
C GLU A 36 -37.76 -8.43 9.65
N LEU A 37 -38.67 -8.87 8.77
CA LEU A 37 -38.42 -8.92 7.33
C LEU A 37 -38.23 -7.53 6.70
N ALA A 38 -38.92 -6.51 7.22
CA ALA A 38 -38.75 -5.13 6.75
C ALA A 38 -37.38 -4.58 7.15
N GLU A 39 -36.98 -4.78 8.42
CA GLU A 39 -35.67 -4.39 8.94
C GLU A 39 -34.53 -5.10 8.20
N LEU A 40 -34.65 -6.40 7.95
CA LEU A 40 -33.65 -7.15 7.19
C LEU A 40 -33.51 -6.65 5.75
N ARG A 41 -34.62 -6.30 5.09
CA ARG A 41 -34.59 -5.73 3.73
C ARG A 41 -33.96 -4.36 3.72
N GLU A 42 -34.26 -3.53 4.71
CA GLU A 42 -33.65 -2.21 4.84
C GLU A 42 -32.14 -2.32 5.09
N ALA A 43 -31.72 -3.20 6.00
CA ALA A 43 -30.32 -3.51 6.26
C ALA A 43 -29.61 -4.01 4.99
N GLN A 44 -30.22 -4.95 4.25
CA GLN A 44 -29.68 -5.41 2.96
C GLN A 44 -29.57 -4.28 1.93
N SER A 45 -30.54 -3.37 1.87
CA SER A 45 -30.49 -2.22 0.95
C SER A 45 -29.38 -1.24 1.33
N ALA A 46 -29.09 -1.08 2.62
CA ALA A 46 -28.00 -0.24 3.11
C ALA A 46 -26.64 -0.84 2.75
N THR A 47 -26.43 -2.14 3.01
CA THR A 47 -25.19 -2.84 2.65
C THR A 47 -24.97 -2.85 1.13
N THR A 48 -26.03 -2.99 0.34
CA THR A 48 -25.93 -2.96 -1.13
C THR A 48 -25.50 -1.58 -1.63
N ARG A 49 -26.00 -0.50 -1.00
CA ARG A 49 -25.58 0.88 -1.32
C ARG A 49 -24.13 1.14 -0.94
N GLU A 50 -23.68 0.62 0.20
CA GLU A 50 -22.29 0.72 0.64
C GLU A 50 -21.35 0.00 -0.34
N LEU A 51 -21.67 -1.24 -0.71
CA LEU A 51 -20.90 -1.99 -1.72
C LEU A 51 -20.85 -1.27 -3.07
N ALA A 52 -21.94 -0.62 -3.48
CA ALA A 52 -21.97 0.17 -4.71
C ALA A 52 -21.06 1.42 -4.64
N ARG A 53 -20.95 2.06 -3.47
CA ARG A 53 -20.02 3.19 -3.24
C ARG A 53 -18.57 2.72 -3.32
N GLU A 54 -18.22 1.66 -2.61
CA GLU A 54 -16.87 1.09 -2.65
C GLU A 54 -16.50 0.66 -4.08
N ALA A 55 -17.42 0.02 -4.81
CA ALA A 55 -17.19 -0.37 -6.20
C ALA A 55 -17.02 0.83 -7.15
N ALA A 56 -17.60 1.99 -6.83
CA ALA A 56 -17.40 3.22 -7.59
C ALA A 56 -16.04 3.87 -7.28
N GLU A 57 -15.65 3.89 -6.00
CA GLU A 57 -14.34 4.38 -5.55
C GLU A 57 -13.20 3.55 -6.16
N HIS A 58 -13.31 2.22 -6.11
CA HIS A 58 -12.31 1.33 -6.70
C HIS A 58 -12.18 1.54 -8.21
N ARG A 59 -13.31 1.73 -8.92
CA ARG A 59 -13.30 2.07 -10.36
C ARG A 59 -12.63 3.43 -10.62
N ALA A 60 -12.89 4.43 -9.79
CA ALA A 60 -12.25 5.74 -9.91
C ALA A 60 -10.72 5.66 -9.69
N LEU A 61 -10.28 4.85 -8.71
CA LEU A 61 -8.86 4.60 -8.47
C LEU A 61 -8.19 3.87 -9.65
N GLN A 62 -8.87 2.89 -10.25
CA GLN A 62 -8.37 2.20 -11.44
C GLN A 62 -8.19 3.15 -12.63
N VAL A 63 -9.13 4.07 -12.87
CA VAL A 63 -9.01 5.08 -13.93
C VAL A 63 -7.81 6.00 -13.67
N ARG A 64 -7.65 6.51 -12.44
CA ARG A 64 -6.49 7.32 -12.05
C ARG A 64 -5.17 6.56 -12.22
N GLY A 65 -5.15 5.26 -11.91
CA GLY A 65 -3.99 4.39 -12.15
C GLY A 65 -3.63 4.30 -13.63
N ALA A 66 -4.62 4.08 -14.50
CA ALA A 66 -4.41 4.03 -15.95
C ALA A 66 -3.92 5.37 -16.52
N GLU A 67 -4.43 6.50 -16.01
CA GLU A 67 -3.95 7.84 -16.37
C GLU A 67 -2.49 8.06 -15.95
N LEU A 68 -2.12 7.67 -14.73
CA LEU A 68 -0.74 7.73 -14.25
C LEU A 68 0.20 6.88 -15.11
N GLU A 69 -0.19 5.65 -15.44
CA GLU A 69 0.59 4.79 -16.33
C GLU A 69 0.76 5.41 -17.73
N ALA A 70 -0.29 6.02 -18.28
CA ALA A 70 -0.21 6.74 -19.54
C ALA A 70 0.76 7.93 -19.45
N SER A 71 0.71 8.71 -18.36
CA SER A 71 1.63 9.82 -18.13
C SER A 71 3.09 9.37 -18.03
N LEU A 72 3.34 8.23 -17.37
CA LEU A 72 4.67 7.64 -17.26
C LEU A 72 5.19 7.14 -18.61
N ARG A 73 4.33 6.55 -19.45
CA ARG A 73 4.69 6.17 -20.82
C ARG A 73 5.08 7.40 -21.63
N GLN A 74 4.27 8.45 -21.59
CA GLN A 74 4.55 9.70 -22.29
C GLN A 74 5.89 10.33 -21.84
N ALA A 75 6.14 10.41 -20.53
CA ALA A 75 7.39 10.95 -19.99
C ALA A 75 8.62 10.14 -20.44
N ARG A 76 8.51 8.80 -20.51
CA ARG A 76 9.58 7.93 -21.00
C ARG A 76 9.88 8.18 -22.48
N GLU A 77 8.86 8.33 -23.31
CA GLU A 77 9.03 8.68 -24.73
C GLU A 77 9.68 10.05 -24.90
N GLU A 78 9.30 11.03 -24.08
CA GLU A 78 9.90 12.37 -24.10
C GLU A 78 11.37 12.33 -23.69
N ILE A 79 11.72 11.59 -22.62
CA ILE A 79 13.12 11.35 -22.23
C ILE A 79 13.89 10.68 -23.38
N GLY A 80 13.30 9.70 -24.06
CA GLY A 80 13.90 9.06 -25.23
C GLY A 80 14.18 10.05 -26.37
N ARG A 81 13.20 10.91 -26.70
CA ARG A 81 13.35 11.97 -27.71
C ARG A 81 14.43 12.99 -27.34
N LEU A 82 14.46 13.44 -26.09
CA LEU A 82 15.47 14.40 -25.61
C LEU A 82 16.88 13.79 -25.67
N ARG A 83 17.05 12.54 -25.24
CA ARG A 83 18.33 11.83 -25.35
C ARG A 83 18.81 11.74 -26.80
N ALA A 84 17.93 11.37 -27.74
CA ALA A 84 18.29 11.32 -29.16
C ALA A 84 18.75 12.67 -29.72
N ARG A 85 18.12 13.78 -29.29
CA ARG A 85 18.54 15.14 -29.68
C ARG A 85 19.89 15.54 -29.09
N VAL A 86 20.17 15.15 -27.84
CA VAL A 86 21.47 15.39 -27.21
C VAL A 86 22.57 14.65 -27.98
N GLU A 87 22.38 13.37 -28.27
CA GLU A 87 23.34 12.58 -29.07
C GLU A 87 23.56 13.19 -30.46
N ALA A 88 22.50 13.65 -31.14
CA ALA A 88 22.62 14.31 -32.44
C ALA A 88 23.40 15.64 -32.35
N ALA A 89 23.12 16.47 -31.35
CA ALA A 89 23.83 17.72 -31.13
C ALA A 89 25.30 17.50 -30.74
N GLU A 90 25.60 16.46 -29.96
CA GLU A 90 26.97 16.06 -29.64
C GLU A 90 27.71 15.56 -30.87
N ALA A 91 27.05 14.81 -31.77
CA ALA A 91 27.61 14.38 -33.04
C ALA A 91 27.91 15.57 -33.97
N GLU A 92 27.00 16.56 -34.07
CA GLU A 92 27.21 17.80 -34.81
C GLU A 92 28.37 18.62 -34.21
N ALA A 93 28.44 18.75 -32.89
CA ALA A 93 29.54 19.44 -32.21
C ALA A 93 30.89 18.74 -32.44
N LYS A 94 30.91 17.40 -32.48
CA LYS A 94 32.10 16.61 -32.81
C LYS A 94 32.51 16.78 -34.27
N ALA A 95 31.54 16.83 -35.20
CA ALA A 95 31.80 17.07 -36.62
C ALA A 95 32.35 18.49 -36.87
N ALA A 96 31.81 19.50 -36.19
CA ALA A 96 32.32 20.87 -36.24
C ALA A 96 33.73 21.05 -35.64
N LYS A 97 34.17 20.10 -34.80
CA LYS A 97 35.48 20.09 -34.14
C LYS A 97 36.51 19.17 -34.81
N ALA A 98 36.14 18.49 -35.91
CA ALA A 98 37.08 17.77 -36.77
C ALA A 98 38.01 18.76 -37.50
N PRO A 99 39.25 18.38 -37.86
CA PRO A 99 40.21 19.31 -38.46
C PRO A 99 39.69 19.85 -39.79
N ILE A 100 39.71 21.18 -39.95
CA ILE A 100 39.41 21.84 -41.22
C ILE A 100 40.50 21.42 -42.22
N ALA A 101 40.19 20.46 -43.09
CA ALA A 101 40.98 20.19 -44.28
C ALA A 101 40.74 21.33 -45.31
N PRO A 102 41.77 21.79 -46.04
CA PRO A 102 41.64 22.89 -46.97
C PRO A 102 40.75 22.50 -48.16
N ALA A 103 39.74 23.33 -48.45
CA ALA A 103 38.83 23.16 -49.57
C ALA A 103 39.55 23.30 -50.93
N PRO A 104 39.14 22.54 -51.98
CA PRO A 104 39.62 22.78 -53.34
C PRO A 104 38.99 24.05 -53.94
N PRO A 105 39.68 24.76 -54.84
CA PRO A 105 39.17 26.00 -55.44
C PRO A 105 38.08 25.72 -56.49
N SER A 106 36.97 26.42 -56.37
CA SER A 106 35.94 26.52 -57.41
C SER A 106 36.31 27.63 -58.42
N PRO A 107 36.20 27.44 -59.75
CA PRO A 107 36.58 28.45 -60.74
C PRO A 107 35.45 29.44 -61.05
N ALA A 108 35.87 30.64 -61.45
CA ALA A 108 35.09 31.88 -61.60
C ALA A 108 34.34 32.05 -62.93
N ALA A 109 33.31 32.92 -62.93
CA ALA A 109 33.01 34.03 -63.89
C ALA A 109 31.52 34.46 -63.79
N ALA A 110 31.15 35.59 -63.15
CA ALA A 110 31.01 37.00 -63.65
C ALA A 110 29.54 37.37 -64.01
N PRO A 111 29.08 38.66 -64.09
CA PRO A 111 29.69 39.97 -63.74
C PRO A 111 28.82 40.96 -62.87
N SER A 112 29.45 42.09 -62.51
CA SER A 112 29.14 43.23 -61.60
C SER A 112 27.99 44.19 -62.03
N PRO A 113 27.58 45.28 -61.28
CA PRO A 113 28.38 46.53 -61.10
C PRO A 113 28.03 47.38 -59.80
N PRO A 114 28.27 48.72 -59.66
CA PRO A 114 29.43 49.30 -58.96
C PRO A 114 29.11 50.37 -57.86
N ALA A 115 30.20 50.90 -57.24
CA ALA A 115 30.41 52.29 -56.78
C ALA A 115 30.33 52.67 -55.26
N SER A 116 31.54 52.88 -54.68
CA SER A 116 31.99 54.06 -53.88
C SER A 116 31.57 54.24 -52.39
N PRO A 117 32.29 55.06 -51.57
CA PRO A 117 33.74 55.19 -51.30
C PRO A 117 34.08 55.19 -49.76
N PRO A 118 35.34 55.40 -49.32
CA PRO A 118 35.90 54.92 -48.03
C PRO A 118 36.20 56.00 -46.98
N VAL A 119 36.33 55.62 -45.69
CA VAL A 119 37.05 56.37 -44.63
C VAL A 119 37.59 55.34 -43.63
N SER A 120 38.87 54.97 -43.60
CA SER A 120 40.10 55.67 -43.18
C SER A 120 40.28 55.82 -41.66
N ILE A 121 41.55 55.65 -41.24
CA ILE A 121 42.19 55.94 -39.94
C ILE A 121 42.18 54.73 -38.96
N ALA A 122 43.18 53.84 -39.03
CA ALA A 122 44.57 53.91 -38.50
C ALA A 122 44.71 53.33 -37.06
N PRO A 123 45.74 52.49 -36.80
CA PRO A 123 46.15 52.01 -35.47
C PRO A 123 47.14 53.05 -34.85
N PRO A 124 47.93 52.81 -33.77
CA PRO A 124 48.16 51.62 -32.94
C PRO A 124 48.23 51.93 -31.42
N ALA A 125 48.64 50.93 -30.61
CA ALA A 125 49.72 51.04 -29.60
C ALA A 125 49.42 50.30 -28.28
N GLY A 126 50.42 49.55 -27.81
CA GLY A 126 50.73 49.43 -26.39
C GLY A 126 50.36 48.11 -25.71
N PRO A 127 51.34 47.33 -25.21
CA PRO A 127 51.09 46.16 -24.37
C PRO A 127 50.87 46.57 -22.90
N GLN A 128 49.91 45.93 -22.21
CA GLN A 128 49.70 46.09 -20.76
C GLN A 128 49.89 44.77 -19.99
N PRO A 129 50.34 44.85 -18.71
CA PRO A 129 50.89 43.73 -17.91
C PRO A 129 49.80 42.86 -17.25
N PRO A 130 50.17 41.71 -16.63
CA PRO A 130 49.20 40.73 -16.14
C PRO A 130 48.48 41.22 -14.88
N LEU A 131 47.15 41.10 -14.89
CA LEU A 131 46.28 41.43 -13.78
C LEU A 131 46.47 40.45 -12.62
N VAL A 132 46.70 41.04 -11.45
CA VAL A 132 46.72 40.46 -10.11
C VAL A 132 45.40 39.75 -9.81
N VAL A 133 45.48 38.51 -9.35
CA VAL A 133 44.36 37.75 -8.79
C VAL A 133 44.10 38.23 -7.36
N PRO A 134 42.88 38.68 -6.99
CA PRO A 134 42.53 38.87 -5.60
C PRO A 134 41.99 37.56 -4.99
N SER A 135 42.58 37.14 -3.88
CA SER A 135 42.06 36.07 -3.02
C SER A 135 40.69 36.45 -2.44
N PRO A 136 39.72 35.51 -2.34
CA PRO A 136 38.43 35.80 -1.72
C PRO A 136 38.55 35.86 -0.20
N ARG A 137 38.03 36.95 0.38
CA ARG A 137 37.87 37.20 1.81
C ARG A 137 36.89 36.16 2.43
N PRO A 138 37.08 35.69 3.68
CA PRO A 138 36.12 34.80 4.32
C PRO A 138 34.82 35.54 4.68
N ALA A 139 33.68 34.97 4.31
CA ALA A 139 32.36 35.48 4.70
C ALA A 139 32.10 35.30 6.21
N PRO A 140 31.33 36.19 6.86
CA PRO A 140 30.95 36.04 8.26
C PRO A 140 29.98 34.85 8.44
N ARG A 141 30.15 34.08 9.52
CA ARG A 141 29.22 33.01 9.91
C ARG A 141 27.82 33.60 10.15
N PRO A 142 26.74 32.97 9.64
CA PRO A 142 25.39 33.36 10.01
C PRO A 142 25.15 33.02 11.49
N ALA A 143 24.55 33.97 12.22
CA ALA A 143 24.08 33.77 13.58
C ALA A 143 23.04 32.63 13.63
N PRO A 144 22.89 31.90 14.76
CA PRO A 144 21.88 30.87 14.89
C PRO A 144 20.50 31.49 14.71
N LEU A 145 19.75 31.05 13.72
CA LEU A 145 18.36 31.43 13.54
C LEU A 145 17.57 31.09 14.82
N PRO A 146 16.66 31.97 15.28
CA PRO A 146 15.76 31.63 16.37
C PRO A 146 14.94 30.40 15.95
N ARG A 147 14.96 29.35 16.78
CA ARG A 147 14.13 28.16 16.56
C ARG A 147 12.68 28.63 16.41
N PRO A 148 11.95 28.22 15.37
CA PRO A 148 10.53 28.48 15.29
C PRO A 148 9.87 27.94 16.56
N ARG A 149 9.20 28.83 17.29
CA ARG A 149 8.26 28.43 18.33
C ARG A 149 7.18 27.63 17.62
N GLU A 150 7.19 26.31 17.79
CA GLU A 150 6.17 25.42 17.23
C GLU A 150 4.80 25.93 17.66
N ALA A 151 4.05 26.47 16.69
CA ALA A 151 2.61 26.47 16.77
C ALA A 151 2.16 25.00 16.86
N PRO A 152 1.05 24.65 17.53
CA PRO A 152 0.55 23.29 17.59
C PRO A 152 -0.04 22.89 16.22
N GLY A 153 0.84 22.69 15.24
CA GLY A 153 0.56 21.91 14.06
C GLY A 153 0.39 20.47 14.52
N ARG A 154 -0.63 19.78 14.00
CA ARG A 154 -0.95 18.39 14.31
C ARG A 154 0.23 17.46 13.94
N THR A 155 1.27 17.39 14.77
CA THR A 155 2.20 16.27 14.76
C THR A 155 1.37 15.05 15.16
N GLN A 156 1.03 14.21 14.18
CA GLN A 156 0.30 12.98 14.46
C GLN A 156 1.11 12.18 15.49
N SER A 157 0.47 11.84 16.61
CA SER A 157 1.11 10.99 17.63
C SER A 157 1.57 9.67 17.01
N PRO A 158 2.63 9.01 17.55
CA PRO A 158 3.05 7.68 17.09
C PRO A 158 1.88 6.69 16.99
N GLU A 159 0.97 6.73 17.95
CA GLU A 159 -0.22 5.90 17.99
C GLU A 159 -1.17 6.18 16.83
N GLN A 160 -1.37 7.46 16.48
CA GLN A 160 -2.20 7.86 15.33
C GLN A 160 -1.58 7.44 14.01
N THR A 161 -0.28 7.63 13.82
CA THR A 161 0.42 7.20 12.60
C THR A 161 0.33 5.69 12.43
N TYR A 162 0.55 4.93 13.50
CA TYR A 162 0.40 3.47 13.49
C TYR A 162 -1.06 3.04 13.24
N ALA A 163 -2.04 3.71 13.85
CA ALA A 163 -3.46 3.43 13.64
C ALA A 163 -3.91 3.70 12.20
N ALA A 164 -3.37 4.75 11.57
CA ALA A 164 -3.62 5.04 10.16
C ALA A 164 -3.08 3.92 9.26
N ALA A 165 -1.84 3.48 9.47
CA ALA A 165 -1.25 2.35 8.73
C ALA A 165 -2.07 1.05 8.88
N LEU A 166 -2.60 0.79 10.08
CA LEU A 166 -3.53 -0.32 10.33
C LEU A 166 -4.86 -0.17 9.58
N ALA A 167 -5.38 1.05 9.47
CA ALA A 167 -6.59 1.30 8.69
C ALA A 167 -6.35 0.99 7.20
N THR A 168 -5.22 1.43 6.63
CA THR A 168 -4.80 1.08 5.27
C THR A 168 -4.71 -0.44 5.08
N PHE A 169 -4.12 -1.15 6.04
CA PHE A 169 -4.05 -2.62 5.99
C PHE A 169 -5.43 -3.27 5.97
N ARG A 170 -6.35 -2.79 6.82
CA ARG A 170 -7.73 -3.30 6.91
C ARG A 170 -8.56 -2.99 5.67
N ALA A 171 -8.26 -1.87 4.99
CA ALA A 171 -8.81 -1.52 3.69
C ALA A 171 -8.31 -2.42 2.55
N ARG A 172 -7.47 -3.43 2.85
CA ARG A 172 -6.85 -4.36 1.88
C ARG A 172 -5.85 -3.72 0.94
N GLU A 173 -5.43 -2.49 1.21
CA GLU A 173 -4.38 -1.79 0.49
C GLU A 173 -3.01 -2.24 1.00
N HIS A 174 -2.71 -3.54 0.89
CA HIS A 174 -1.55 -4.14 1.54
C HIS A 174 -0.21 -3.55 1.10
N GLY A 175 -0.07 -3.14 -0.16
CA GLY A 175 1.12 -2.44 -0.66
C GLY A 175 1.34 -1.08 0.02
N GLN A 176 0.28 -0.27 0.12
CA GLN A 176 0.34 1.03 0.78
C GLN A 176 0.56 0.87 2.29
N ALA A 177 -0.11 -0.10 2.91
CA ALA A 177 0.07 -0.38 4.34
C ALA A 177 1.54 -0.70 4.69
N VAL A 178 2.25 -1.44 3.83
CA VAL A 178 3.69 -1.69 4.01
C VAL A 178 4.47 -0.37 4.04
N LEU A 179 4.21 0.54 3.10
CA LEU A 179 4.85 1.85 3.06
C LEU A 179 4.54 2.68 4.32
N ASP A 180 3.29 2.68 4.76
CA ASP A 180 2.85 3.43 5.95
C ASP A 180 3.50 2.89 7.24
N PHE A 181 3.66 1.56 7.38
CA PHE A 181 4.37 0.97 8.51
C PHE A 181 5.88 1.23 8.45
N LEU A 182 6.49 1.22 7.26
CA LEU A 182 7.90 1.59 7.10
C LEU A 182 8.15 3.05 7.49
N ASP A 183 7.26 3.95 7.09
CA ASP A 183 7.31 5.37 7.47
C ASP A 183 7.15 5.53 9.00
N PHE A 184 6.22 4.81 9.63
CA PHE A 184 6.08 4.78 11.09
C PHE A 184 7.38 4.36 11.79
N MET A 185 8.01 3.27 11.34
CA MET A 185 9.26 2.79 11.93
C MET A 185 10.43 3.75 11.70
N ALA A 186 10.46 4.45 10.56
CA ALA A 186 11.48 5.45 10.26
C ALA A 186 11.32 6.70 11.15
N LYS A 187 10.08 7.15 11.37
CA LYS A 187 9.76 8.31 12.22
C LYS A 187 9.94 8.00 13.72
N TYR A 188 9.63 6.77 14.13
CA TYR A 188 9.58 6.38 15.54
C TYR A 188 10.37 5.08 15.83
N PRO A 189 11.69 5.03 15.55
CA PRO A 189 12.48 3.79 15.57
C PRO A 189 12.63 3.14 16.95
N GLY A 190 12.45 3.89 18.04
CA GLY A 190 12.50 3.37 19.42
C GLY A 190 11.13 3.08 20.03
N HIS A 191 10.04 3.23 19.27
CA HIS A 191 8.69 3.11 19.83
C HIS A 191 8.34 1.64 20.13
N PRO A 192 7.62 1.34 21.22
CA PRO A 192 7.22 -0.04 21.55
C PRO A 192 6.41 -0.75 20.45
N LEU A 193 5.75 0.01 19.57
CA LEU A 193 4.98 -0.53 18.45
C LEU A 193 5.83 -0.89 17.22
N VAL A 194 7.13 -0.65 17.20
CA VAL A 194 7.99 -0.97 16.04
C VAL A 194 7.97 -2.47 15.71
N ALA A 195 8.05 -3.33 16.73
CA ALA A 195 7.93 -4.77 16.53
C ALA A 195 6.54 -5.18 15.98
N ASN A 196 5.48 -4.48 16.40
CA ASN A 196 4.13 -4.70 15.88
C ASN A 196 3.99 -4.22 14.43
N ALA A 197 4.51 -3.05 14.08
CA ALA A 197 4.51 -2.53 12.72
C ALA A 197 5.26 -3.48 11.77
N GLN A 198 6.44 -3.95 12.18
CA GLN A 198 7.20 -4.95 11.43
C GLN A 198 6.43 -6.27 11.24
N TYR A 199 5.64 -6.68 12.25
CA TYR A 199 4.76 -7.85 12.13
C TYR A 199 3.64 -7.63 11.12
N TRP A 200 3.02 -6.45 11.10
CA TRP A 200 1.97 -6.14 10.11
C TRP A 200 2.49 -6.05 8.68
N ILE A 201 3.74 -5.64 8.48
CA ILE A 201 4.41 -5.75 7.17
C ILE A 201 4.48 -7.24 6.75
N GLY A 202 4.87 -8.14 7.65
CA GLY A 202 4.84 -9.58 7.38
C GLY A 202 3.45 -10.10 7.05
N GLU A 203 2.42 -9.67 7.79
CA GLU A 203 1.03 -10.02 7.51
C GLU A 203 0.57 -9.52 6.13
N ALA A 204 1.03 -8.33 5.72
CA ALA A 204 0.68 -7.76 4.42
C ALA A 204 1.21 -8.60 3.27
N TYR A 205 2.46 -9.07 3.36
CA TYR A 205 3.01 -10.01 2.39
C TYR A 205 2.34 -11.38 2.46
N TYR A 206 1.99 -11.85 3.66
CA TYR A 206 1.31 -13.14 3.84
C TYR A 206 -0.05 -13.14 3.15
N VAL A 207 -0.85 -12.09 3.31
CA VAL A 207 -2.18 -11.97 2.66
C VAL A 207 -2.04 -11.84 1.14
N GLN A 208 -0.98 -11.18 0.66
CA GLN A 208 -0.63 -11.13 -0.76
C GLN A 208 -0.07 -12.46 -1.30
N ARG A 209 0.06 -13.50 -0.45
CA ARG A 209 0.63 -14.82 -0.77
C ARG A 209 2.11 -14.80 -1.15
N ASP A 210 2.82 -13.70 -0.88
CA ASP A 210 4.28 -13.67 -0.96
C ASP A 210 4.87 -14.23 0.33
N TYR A 211 4.77 -15.55 0.49
CA TYR A 211 5.20 -16.23 1.71
C TYR A 211 6.71 -16.16 1.95
N ARG A 212 7.52 -15.96 0.90
CA ARG A 212 8.97 -15.80 1.03
C ARG A 212 9.30 -14.45 1.66
N GLN A 213 8.72 -13.37 1.15
CA GLN A 213 8.90 -12.04 1.75
C GLN A 213 8.28 -12.00 3.15
N ALA A 214 7.05 -12.52 3.32
CA ALA A 214 6.40 -12.58 4.62
C ALA A 214 7.28 -13.24 5.69
N MET A 215 7.88 -14.39 5.36
CA MET A 215 8.80 -15.09 6.25
C MET A 215 10.02 -14.24 6.62
N ALA A 216 10.63 -13.54 5.67
CA ALA A 216 11.76 -12.65 5.94
C ALA A 216 11.39 -11.49 6.88
N GLU A 217 10.19 -10.92 6.70
CA GLU A 217 9.67 -9.84 7.55
C GLU A 217 9.33 -10.34 8.97
N PHE A 218 8.71 -11.52 9.11
CA PHE A 218 8.48 -12.12 10.43
C PHE A 218 9.79 -12.46 11.15
N GLN A 219 10.84 -12.88 10.44
CA GLN A 219 12.16 -13.08 11.04
C GLN A 219 12.75 -11.77 11.59
N LYS A 220 12.46 -10.61 10.98
CA LYS A 220 12.86 -9.31 11.53
C LYS A 220 12.17 -9.05 12.87
N VAL A 221 10.89 -9.37 13.01
CA VAL A 221 10.15 -9.24 14.27
C VAL A 221 10.85 -9.99 15.40
N ALA A 222 11.23 -11.25 15.16
CA ALA A 222 11.93 -12.08 16.13
C ALA A 222 13.32 -11.54 16.50
N ARG A 223 13.97 -10.76 15.62
CA ARG A 223 15.23 -10.07 15.93
C ARG A 223 15.01 -8.79 16.74
N ILE A 224 13.95 -8.04 16.45
CA ILE A 224 13.63 -6.77 17.14
C ILE A 224 13.20 -7.05 18.58
N ALA A 225 12.39 -8.09 18.81
CA ALA A 225 11.79 -8.36 20.11
C ALA A 225 11.83 -9.86 20.49
N PRO A 226 13.02 -10.46 20.68
CA PRO A 226 13.23 -11.91 20.72
C PRO A 226 12.49 -12.66 21.84
N ALA A 227 12.26 -12.02 22.98
CA ALA A 227 11.57 -12.63 24.13
C ALA A 227 10.10 -12.19 24.27
N SER A 228 9.55 -11.50 23.28
CA SER A 228 8.18 -10.97 23.34
C SER A 228 7.13 -11.97 22.87
N ALA A 229 5.88 -11.80 23.30
CA ALA A 229 4.73 -12.50 22.72
C ALA A 229 4.65 -12.31 21.19
N LYS A 230 5.10 -11.14 20.70
CA LYS A 230 5.13 -10.83 19.27
C LYS A 230 6.15 -11.66 18.49
N ALA A 231 7.26 -12.07 19.12
CA ALA A 231 8.19 -13.03 18.50
C ALA A 231 7.55 -14.42 18.38
N ALA A 232 6.81 -14.87 19.40
CA ALA A 232 6.09 -16.15 19.34
C ALA A 232 5.07 -16.15 18.19
N ASP A 233 4.29 -15.08 18.03
CA ASP A 233 3.36 -14.90 16.90
C ASP A 233 4.09 -14.91 15.54
N ALA A 234 5.24 -14.24 15.45
CA ALA A 234 6.04 -14.19 14.23
C ALA A 234 6.55 -15.59 13.85
N TYR A 235 7.06 -16.37 14.80
CA TYR A 235 7.49 -17.75 14.55
C TYR A 235 6.33 -18.66 14.15
N LEU A 236 5.15 -18.50 14.75
CA LEU A 236 3.95 -19.22 14.31
C LEU A 236 3.64 -18.94 12.83
N LYS A 237 3.70 -17.65 12.44
CA LYS A 237 3.49 -17.20 11.07
C LYS A 237 4.58 -17.67 10.10
N ILE A 238 5.84 -17.75 10.54
CA ILE A 238 6.93 -18.37 9.75
C ILE A 238 6.59 -19.83 9.41
N GLY A 239 6.14 -20.61 10.39
CA GLY A 239 5.73 -21.99 10.14
C GLY A 239 4.54 -22.08 9.17
N LEU A 240 3.59 -21.16 9.26
CA LEU A 240 2.49 -21.06 8.28
C LEU A 240 2.99 -20.70 6.87
N CYS A 241 3.97 -19.79 6.75
CA CYS A 241 4.61 -19.48 5.47
C CYS A 241 5.28 -20.72 4.88
N GLN A 242 6.06 -21.45 5.67
CA GLN A 242 6.74 -22.69 5.26
C GLN A 242 5.76 -23.75 4.77
N ARG A 243 4.65 -23.95 5.51
CA ARG A 243 3.55 -24.84 5.09
C ARG A 243 2.93 -24.43 3.75
N ASN A 244 2.66 -23.14 3.56
CA ASN A 244 2.13 -22.63 2.29
C ASN A 244 3.13 -22.79 1.13
N LEU A 245 4.44 -22.77 1.43
CA LEU A 245 5.53 -23.06 0.49
C LEU A 245 5.76 -24.56 0.27
N ARG A 246 4.92 -25.44 0.84
CA ARG A 246 5.03 -26.91 0.79
C ARG A 246 6.24 -27.48 1.52
N ASP A 247 6.87 -26.71 2.40
CA ASP A 247 7.95 -27.15 3.26
C ASP A 247 7.42 -27.56 4.64
N GLU A 248 6.65 -28.65 4.66
CA GLU A 248 6.08 -29.22 5.88
C GLU A 248 7.13 -29.66 6.92
N PRO A 249 8.29 -30.23 6.55
CA PRO A 249 9.35 -30.54 7.52
C PRO A 249 9.85 -29.29 8.27
N GLN A 250 10.16 -28.20 7.56
CA GLN A 250 10.56 -26.94 8.19
C GLN A 250 9.44 -26.33 9.03
N ALA A 251 8.19 -26.36 8.54
CA ALA A 251 7.04 -25.83 9.27
C ALA A 251 6.90 -26.50 10.64
N ARG A 252 6.98 -27.83 10.70
CA ARG A 252 6.95 -28.59 11.95
C ARG A 252 8.10 -28.23 12.89
N GLN A 253 9.33 -28.13 12.37
CA GLN A 253 10.48 -27.73 13.18
C GLN A 253 10.29 -26.34 13.80
N THR A 254 9.77 -25.39 13.01
CA THR A 254 9.46 -24.04 13.49
C THR A 254 8.39 -24.06 14.58
N TRP A 255 7.29 -24.79 14.39
CA TRP A 255 6.24 -24.89 15.41
C TRP A 255 6.70 -25.59 16.68
N GLN A 256 7.54 -26.63 16.57
CA GLN A 256 8.17 -27.27 17.73
C GLN A 256 9.00 -26.26 18.52
N ARG A 257 9.75 -25.40 17.82
CA ARG A 257 10.49 -24.31 18.45
C ARG A 257 9.58 -23.32 19.15
N VAL A 258 8.43 -22.93 18.57
CA VAL A 258 7.46 -22.05 19.26
C VAL A 258 6.99 -22.67 20.57
N VAL A 259 6.68 -23.96 20.58
CA VAL A 259 6.23 -24.68 21.78
C VAL A 259 7.32 -24.77 22.84
N HIS A 260 8.58 -24.92 22.42
CA HIS A 260 9.73 -25.00 23.32
C HIS A 260 10.14 -23.64 23.88
N ASP A 261 10.32 -22.63 23.02
CA ASP A 261 10.85 -21.31 23.38
C ASP A 261 9.77 -20.41 24.02
N PHE A 262 8.49 -20.61 23.70
CA PHE A 262 7.37 -19.78 24.16
C PHE A 262 6.20 -20.61 24.74
N PRO A 263 6.43 -21.50 25.70
CA PRO A 263 5.49 -22.56 26.08
C PRO A 263 4.13 -22.09 26.63
N GLN A 264 4.07 -20.85 27.14
CA GLN A 264 2.87 -20.23 27.73
C GLN A 264 2.16 -19.26 26.77
N SER A 265 2.66 -19.10 25.54
CA SER A 265 2.06 -18.18 24.56
C SER A 265 0.85 -18.79 23.85
N GLU A 266 -0.10 -17.94 23.44
CA GLU A 266 -1.20 -18.38 22.57
C GLU A 266 -0.68 -18.97 21.24
N ALA A 267 0.47 -18.46 20.77
CA ALA A 267 1.16 -19.00 19.60
C ALA A 267 1.62 -20.46 19.82
N ALA A 268 2.10 -20.82 21.01
CA ALA A 268 2.44 -22.20 21.33
C ALA A 268 1.22 -23.11 21.36
N GLU A 269 0.08 -22.65 21.89
CA GLU A 269 -1.16 -23.44 21.84
C GLU A 269 -1.58 -23.73 20.39
N LYS A 270 -1.56 -22.71 19.52
CA LYS A 270 -1.85 -22.88 18.08
C LYS A 270 -0.83 -23.80 17.41
N ALA A 271 0.45 -23.65 17.71
CA ALA A 271 1.53 -24.50 17.19
C ALA A 271 1.33 -25.97 17.58
N ARG A 272 0.92 -26.26 18.83
CA ARG A 272 0.58 -27.64 19.26
C ARG A 272 -0.54 -28.24 18.44
N VAL A 273 -1.55 -27.45 18.07
CA VAL A 273 -2.64 -27.92 17.19
C VAL A 273 -2.10 -28.28 15.81
N PHE A 274 -1.23 -27.45 15.22
CA PHE A 274 -0.63 -27.74 13.91
C PHE A 274 0.33 -28.93 13.90
N LEU A 275 0.92 -29.27 15.03
CA LEU A 275 1.81 -30.42 15.19
C LEU A 275 1.07 -31.74 15.42
N ARG A 276 -0.24 -31.72 15.68
CA ARG A 276 -0.99 -32.96 15.84
C ARG A 276 -0.99 -33.72 14.51
N PRO A 277 -0.67 -35.02 14.53
CA PRO A 277 -0.86 -35.83 13.35
C PRO A 277 -2.33 -35.81 12.96
N GLU A 278 -2.61 -35.59 11.67
CA GLU A 278 -3.94 -35.76 11.08
C GLU A 278 -4.39 -37.20 11.38
N VAL A 279 -5.30 -37.36 12.33
CA VAL A 279 -5.90 -38.65 12.70
C VAL A 279 -6.81 -39.07 11.54
N GLY A 280 -6.21 -39.58 10.45
CA GLY A 280 -6.95 -39.92 9.24
C GLY A 280 -6.11 -40.31 8.02
N SER A 281 -4.82 -39.96 7.94
CA SER A 281 -4.01 -40.27 6.72
C SER A 281 -3.29 -41.62 6.76
N ALA A 282 -3.60 -42.49 7.71
CA ALA A 282 -3.12 -43.87 7.76
C ALA A 282 -4.27 -44.85 7.45
N ARG A 283 -4.78 -44.81 6.22
CA ARG A 283 -5.51 -45.89 5.55
C ARG A 283 -5.87 -45.47 4.12
N GLN A 284 -4.95 -45.71 3.19
CA GLN A 284 -5.19 -46.23 1.84
C GLN A 284 -3.85 -46.43 1.13
#